data_AF-A0A2V9ZFA4-F1
#
_entry.id   AF-A0A2V9ZFA4-F1
#
_cell.length_a   1.000
_cell.length_b   1.000
_cell.length_c   1.000
_cell.angle_alpha   90.00
_cell.angle_beta   90.00
_cell.angle_gamma   90.00
#
_symmetry.space_group_name_H-M   'P 1'
#
loop_
_entity.id
_entity.type
_entity.pdbx_description
1 polymer ?
#
loop_
_entity_poly.entity_id
_entity_poly.type
_entity_poly.pdbx_seq_one_letter_code
_entity_poly.pdbx_strand_id
1 'polypeptide(L)'
;MHSRHWGTRGHVVDLWIAGGAGTGRRPCGGKHSPTGPKAVGHAAFSSCPGSNFFIIDRYGVNVPYADEWSNLILVEKWDAGHLTFADLFRAHNGHRIFVPRLIFLAFVEMAHGNVRAEMFFSLFICALTSAGLLYLLRRTVRTDWPRILALWVLINVLLFSPIQAENWLWGFQFQIFLSNLCVVGALIAITANLRAGIRLALAA
;
A
#
# COMPACT_ATOMS: atom_id res chain seq x y z
N MET A 1 -25.59 -22.33 37.71
CA MET A 1 -25.73 -22.25 36.23
C MET A 1 -25.27 -20.88 35.80
N HIS A 2 -24.04 -20.78 35.28
CA HIS A 2 -23.40 -19.52 34.89
C HIS A 2 -23.04 -19.63 33.39
N SER A 3 -23.88 -19.06 32.53
CA SER A 3 -23.64 -18.96 31.09
C SER A 3 -22.76 -17.72 30.83
N ARG A 4 -21.48 -17.94 30.53
CA ARG A 4 -20.60 -16.88 30.00
C ARG A 4 -20.79 -16.79 28.49
N HIS A 5 -21.19 -15.61 28.03
CA HIS A 5 -21.17 -15.19 26.64
C HIS A 5 -19.75 -15.32 26.07
N TRP A 6 -19.56 -16.27 25.15
CA TRP A 6 -18.39 -16.39 24.27
C TRP A 6 -18.87 -16.33 22.82
N GLY A 7 -19.14 -15.13 22.30
CA GLY A 7 -19.59 -15.00 20.92
C GLY A 7 -19.38 -13.59 20.41
N THR A 8 -18.19 -13.33 19.84
CA THR A 8 -17.96 -12.25 18.85
C THR A 8 -16.51 -12.19 18.33
N ARG A 9 -15.52 -12.83 18.98
CA ARG A 9 -14.08 -12.68 18.64
C ARG A 9 -13.38 -13.97 18.19
N GLY A 10 -14.07 -14.74 17.35
CA GLY A 10 -13.47 -15.84 16.56
C GLY A 10 -13.78 -15.68 15.07
N HIS A 11 -14.54 -14.65 14.71
CA HIS A 11 -15.09 -14.49 13.37
C HIS A 11 -14.08 -13.93 12.39
N VAL A 12 -13.08 -13.16 12.81
CA VAL A 12 -12.25 -12.38 11.88
C VAL A 12 -11.24 -13.27 11.15
N VAL A 13 -10.57 -14.19 11.85
CA VAL A 13 -9.68 -15.17 11.22
C VAL A 13 -10.46 -16.13 10.32
N ASP A 14 -11.64 -16.59 10.77
CA ASP A 14 -12.51 -17.47 9.99
C ASP A 14 -13.09 -16.76 8.75
N LEU A 15 -13.47 -15.48 8.87
CA LEU A 15 -13.90 -14.63 7.74
C LEU A 15 -12.76 -14.38 6.77
N TRP A 16 -11.54 -14.26 7.26
CA TRP A 16 -10.37 -14.07 6.44
C TRP A 16 -10.04 -15.33 5.61
N ILE A 17 -10.06 -16.49 6.25
CA ILE A 17 -9.91 -17.80 5.60
C ILE A 17 -11.06 -18.04 4.60
N ALA A 18 -12.30 -17.75 4.99
CA ALA A 18 -13.47 -17.89 4.13
C ALA A 18 -13.47 -16.91 2.95
N GLY A 19 -12.98 -15.68 3.15
CA GLY A 19 -12.84 -14.65 2.13
C GLY A 19 -11.73 -14.93 1.11
N GLY A 20 -10.73 -15.74 1.45
CA GLY A 20 -9.69 -16.21 0.53
C GLY A 20 -10.15 -17.33 -0.42
N ALA A 21 -11.19 -18.08 -0.06
CA ALA A 21 -11.69 -19.23 -0.83
C ALA A 21 -12.63 -18.84 -2.00
N GLY A 22 -13.10 -17.59 -2.08
CA GLY A 22 -14.21 -17.18 -2.96
C GLY A 22 -13.86 -16.68 -4.38
N THR A 23 -12.61 -16.44 -4.72
CA THR A 23 -12.25 -15.74 -5.99
C THR A 23 -11.53 -16.61 -7.01
N GLY A 24 -12.03 -17.83 -7.24
CA GLY A 24 -11.59 -18.70 -8.34
C GLY A 24 -12.44 -18.55 -9.60
N ARG A 25 -12.16 -17.56 -10.47
CA ARG A 25 -12.59 -17.61 -11.88
C ARG A 25 -11.42 -17.33 -12.82
N ARG A 26 -10.76 -18.40 -13.26
CA ARG A 26 -9.90 -18.42 -14.45
C ARG A 26 -10.77 -18.68 -15.69
N PRO A 27 -10.48 -18.02 -16.81
CA PRO A 27 -10.66 -18.63 -18.13
C PRO A 27 -9.29 -19.05 -18.68
N CYS A 28 -9.18 -20.32 -19.08
CA CYS A 28 -8.05 -20.88 -19.82
C CYS A 28 -8.14 -20.54 -21.32
N GLY A 29 -6.98 -20.28 -21.95
CA GLY A 29 -6.78 -20.29 -23.42
C GLY A 29 -7.02 -18.94 -24.11
N GLY A 30 -6.20 -18.47 -25.07
CA GLY A 30 -5.03 -19.01 -25.72
C GLY A 30 -4.33 -17.95 -26.60
N LYS A 31 -3.00 -18.06 -26.67
CA LYS A 31 -2.02 -17.59 -27.70
C LYS A 31 -2.33 -16.33 -28.51
N HIS A 32 -1.56 -15.25 -28.27
CA HIS A 32 -1.20 -14.26 -29.30
C HIS A 32 0.33 -14.10 -29.36
N SER A 33 0.86 -14.32 -30.55
CA SER A 33 2.27 -14.24 -30.96
C SER A 33 2.78 -12.79 -31.01
N PRO A 34 4.09 -12.53 -30.83
CA PRO A 34 4.63 -11.19 -30.72
C PRO A 34 4.95 -10.62 -32.12
N THR A 35 4.44 -9.43 -32.45
CA THR A 35 4.85 -8.68 -33.64
C THR A 35 5.20 -7.22 -33.30
N GLY A 36 6.50 -6.94 -33.37
CA GLY A 36 7.05 -5.69 -33.92
C GLY A 36 7.01 -4.40 -33.08
N PRO A 37 7.96 -3.46 -33.33
CA PRO A 37 8.35 -2.45 -32.36
C PRO A 37 7.45 -1.21 -32.42
N LYS A 38 6.52 -1.10 -31.45
CA LYS A 38 5.76 0.13 -31.16
C LYS A 38 6.05 0.60 -29.73
N ALA A 39 7.33 0.75 -29.40
CA ALA A 39 7.80 0.85 -28.02
C ALA A 39 7.68 2.23 -27.35
N VAL A 40 7.26 3.30 -28.05
CA VAL A 40 7.34 4.65 -27.47
C VAL A 40 5.97 5.25 -27.11
N GLY A 41 4.88 4.89 -27.81
CA GLY A 41 3.54 5.41 -27.54
C GLY A 41 2.74 4.65 -26.47
N HIS A 42 2.98 3.34 -26.32
CA HIS A 42 2.24 2.50 -25.38
C HIS A 42 2.77 2.57 -23.93
N ALA A 43 4.02 3.01 -23.75
CA ALA A 43 4.63 3.14 -22.42
C ALA A 43 3.93 4.21 -21.56
N ALA A 44 3.42 5.29 -22.18
CA ALA A 44 2.75 6.37 -21.47
C ALA A 44 1.36 5.97 -20.95
N PHE A 45 0.61 5.14 -21.68
CA PHE A 45 -0.70 4.65 -21.20
C PHE A 45 -0.55 3.62 -20.08
N SER A 46 0.53 2.84 -20.12
CA SER A 46 0.85 1.85 -19.08
C SER A 46 1.28 2.47 -17.74
N SER A 47 1.56 3.77 -17.72
CA SER A 47 2.11 4.52 -16.58
C SER A 47 1.07 5.34 -15.81
N CYS A 48 -0.19 5.27 -16.23
CA CYS A 48 -1.30 5.95 -15.56
C CYS A 48 -1.68 5.16 -14.30
N PRO A 49 -2.03 5.79 -13.16
CA PRO A 49 -2.52 5.09 -11.98
C PRO A 49 -3.64 4.07 -12.27
N GLY A 50 -4.41 4.30 -13.34
CA GLY A 50 -5.45 3.37 -13.81
C GLY A 50 -4.94 2.00 -14.27
N SER A 51 -3.70 1.88 -14.77
CA SER A 51 -3.14 0.57 -15.14
C SER A 51 -2.90 -0.30 -13.90
N ASN A 52 -2.39 0.29 -12.82
CA ASN A 52 -2.13 -0.43 -11.57
C ASN A 52 -3.43 -0.78 -10.84
N PHE A 53 -4.44 0.10 -10.90
CA PHE A 53 -5.79 -0.23 -10.45
C PHE A 53 -6.32 -1.49 -11.17
N PHE A 54 -6.19 -1.55 -12.49
CA PHE A 54 -6.60 -2.72 -13.28
C PHE A 54 -5.81 -3.98 -12.93
N ILE A 55 -4.51 -3.86 -12.65
CA ILE A 55 -3.68 -4.98 -12.22
C ILE A 55 -4.19 -5.54 -10.89
N ILE A 56 -4.47 -4.68 -9.90
CA ILE A 56 -4.96 -5.10 -8.59
C ILE A 56 -6.36 -5.70 -8.70
N ASP A 57 -7.27 -5.10 -9.47
CA ASP A 57 -8.62 -5.62 -9.65
C ASP A 57 -8.61 -7.01 -10.33
N ARG A 58 -7.77 -7.19 -11.36
CA ARG A 58 -7.75 -8.41 -12.16
C ARG A 58 -6.92 -9.54 -11.55
N TYR A 59 -5.79 -9.20 -10.93
CA TYR A 59 -4.78 -10.15 -10.44
C TYR A 59 -4.61 -10.15 -8.92
N GLY A 60 -5.20 -9.20 -8.19
CA GLY A 60 -5.17 -9.16 -6.74
C GLY A 60 -5.88 -10.39 -6.17
N VAL A 61 -5.17 -11.18 -5.38
CA VAL A 61 -5.74 -12.34 -4.70
C VAL A 61 -5.85 -12.02 -3.22
N ASN A 62 -6.97 -12.38 -2.61
CA ASN A 62 -7.19 -12.21 -1.17
C ASN A 62 -6.54 -13.36 -0.38
N VAL A 63 -5.26 -13.59 -0.61
CA VAL A 63 -4.48 -14.65 0.05
C VAL A 63 -3.18 -14.03 0.54
N PRO A 64 -2.80 -14.26 1.80
CA PRO A 64 -1.56 -13.74 2.35
C PRO A 64 -0.34 -14.23 1.57
N TYR A 65 0.61 -13.32 1.40
CA TYR A 65 1.87 -13.59 0.75
C TYR A 65 3.06 -13.32 1.68
N ALA A 66 3.97 -14.30 1.72
CA ALA A 66 5.24 -14.26 2.46
C ALA A 66 5.11 -13.71 3.89
N ASP A 67 5.62 -12.50 4.15
CA ASP A 67 5.67 -11.89 5.49
C ASP A 67 4.29 -11.68 6.12
N GLU A 68 3.21 -11.60 5.33
CA GLU A 68 1.83 -11.49 5.83
C GLU A 68 1.42 -12.71 6.68
N TRP A 69 1.95 -13.89 6.39
CA TRP A 69 1.71 -15.09 7.20
C TRP A 69 2.19 -14.93 8.63
N SER A 70 3.29 -14.20 8.83
CA SER A 70 3.81 -13.94 10.18
C SER A 70 2.95 -12.94 10.96
N ASN A 71 2.25 -12.04 10.26
CA ASN A 71 1.33 -11.08 10.87
C ASN A 71 0.03 -11.75 11.32
N LEU A 72 -0.32 -12.94 10.82
CA LEU A 72 -1.48 -13.68 11.32
C LEU A 72 -1.35 -14.09 12.77
N ILE A 73 -0.14 -14.37 13.25
CA ILE A 73 0.10 -14.65 14.67
C ILE A 73 -0.28 -13.43 15.53
N LEU A 74 -0.09 -12.22 14.98
CA LEU A 74 -0.50 -10.99 15.63
C LEU A 74 -2.04 -10.84 15.64
N VAL A 75 -2.70 -11.21 14.54
CA VAL A 75 -4.16 -11.21 14.42
C VAL A 75 -4.80 -12.22 15.37
N GLU A 76 -4.25 -13.43 15.46
CA GLU A 76 -4.71 -14.46 16.38
C GLU A 76 -4.63 -13.98 17.84
N LYS A 77 -3.51 -13.36 18.22
CA LYS A 77 -3.35 -12.76 19.56
C LYS A 77 -4.32 -11.60 19.80
N TRP A 78 -4.61 -10.82 18.76
CA TRP A 78 -5.59 -9.73 18.82
C TRP A 78 -7.01 -10.26 19.04
N ASP A 79 -7.43 -11.27 18.25
CA ASP A 79 -8.75 -11.90 18.35
C ASP A 79 -8.93 -12.59 19.71
N ALA A 80 -7.88 -13.28 20.20
CA ALA A 80 -7.84 -13.86 21.53
C ALA A 80 -7.81 -12.82 22.68
N GLY A 81 -7.66 -11.53 22.38
CA GLY A 81 -7.56 -10.46 23.38
C GLY A 81 -6.27 -10.46 24.21
N HIS A 82 -5.24 -11.16 23.73
CA HIS A 82 -3.92 -11.29 24.37
C HIS A 82 -2.85 -10.40 23.74
N LEU A 83 -3.22 -9.46 22.86
CA LEU A 83 -2.26 -8.56 22.23
C LEU A 83 -1.60 -7.66 23.28
N THR A 84 -0.29 -7.80 23.45
CA THR A 84 0.49 -6.91 24.31
C THR A 84 1.14 -5.80 23.50
N PHE A 85 1.42 -4.66 24.14
CA PHE A 85 2.18 -3.57 23.50
C PHE A 85 3.59 -4.01 23.08
N ALA A 86 4.18 -4.96 23.82
CA ALA A 86 5.47 -5.55 23.48
C ALA A 86 5.42 -6.34 22.16
N ASP A 87 4.29 -6.99 21.85
CA ASP A 87 4.11 -7.70 20.58
C ASP A 87 4.09 -6.73 19.38
N LEU A 88 3.53 -5.52 19.55
CA LEU A 88 3.54 -4.48 18.52
C LEU A 88 4.94 -3.93 18.25
N PHE A 89 5.77 -3.78 19.29
CA PHE A 89 7.13 -3.25 19.19
C PHE A 89 8.20 -4.30 18.85
N ARG A 90 7.83 -5.57 18.77
CA ARG A 90 8.75 -6.67 18.47
C ARG A 90 9.38 -6.50 17.09
N ALA A 91 10.69 -6.69 16.97
CA ALA A 91 11.35 -6.64 15.67
C ALA A 91 10.79 -7.71 14.71
N HIS A 92 10.47 -7.30 13.49
CA HIS A 92 10.10 -8.15 12.37
C HIS A 92 11.19 -8.02 11.31
N ASN A 93 11.87 -9.12 10.98
CA ASN A 93 13.02 -9.10 10.06
C ASN A 93 14.08 -8.04 10.42
N GLY A 94 14.30 -7.78 11.71
CA GLY A 94 15.24 -6.76 12.21
C GLY A 94 14.69 -5.33 12.25
N HIS A 95 13.51 -5.06 11.68
CA HIS A 95 12.89 -3.74 11.66
C HIS A 95 11.73 -3.64 12.68
N ARG A 96 11.62 -2.48 13.33
CA ARG A 96 10.52 -2.19 14.27
C ARG A 96 9.37 -1.53 13.51
N ILE A 97 8.47 -2.35 12.98
CA ILE A 97 7.34 -1.92 12.13
C ILE A 97 6.08 -1.59 12.95
N PHE A 98 6.20 -0.68 13.93
CA PHE A 98 5.08 -0.33 14.81
C PHE A 98 3.90 0.28 14.04
N VAL A 99 4.15 1.32 13.23
CA VAL A 99 3.10 2.04 12.48
C VAL A 99 2.44 1.13 11.43
N PRO A 100 3.19 0.38 10.59
CA PRO A 100 2.56 -0.55 9.65
C PRO A 100 1.68 -1.61 10.32
N ARG A 101 2.10 -2.16 11.48
CA ARG A 101 1.28 -3.14 12.21
C ARG A 101 -0.02 -2.56 12.75
N LEU A 102 0.01 -1.32 13.22
CA LEU A 102 -1.20 -0.65 13.68
C LEU A 102 -2.20 -0.45 12.53
N ILE A 103 -1.69 -0.01 11.38
CA ILE A 103 -2.50 0.14 10.17
C ILE A 103 -3.06 -1.22 9.74
N PHE A 104 -2.24 -2.27 9.73
CA PHE A 104 -2.67 -3.62 9.40
C PHE A 104 -3.78 -4.12 10.34
N LEU A 105 -3.65 -3.95 11.65
CA LEU A 105 -4.71 -4.30 12.61
C LEU A 105 -6.00 -3.51 12.35
N ALA A 106 -5.90 -2.22 12.00
CA ALA A 106 -7.06 -1.43 11.60
C ALA A 106 -7.73 -1.98 10.34
N PHE A 107 -6.96 -2.44 9.34
CA PHE A 107 -7.51 -3.11 8.15
C PHE A 107 -8.12 -4.47 8.47
N VAL A 108 -7.55 -5.23 9.40
CA VAL A 108 -8.12 -6.51 9.85
C VAL A 108 -9.51 -6.29 10.47
N GLU A 109 -9.68 -5.25 11.29
CA GLU A 109 -10.98 -4.90 11.87
C GLU A 109 -11.96 -4.32 10.84
N MET A 110 -11.51 -3.38 9.99
CA MET A 110 -12.39 -2.64 9.08
C MET A 110 -12.74 -3.41 7.80
N ALA A 111 -11.77 -4.13 7.26
CA ALA A 111 -11.89 -4.85 5.99
C ALA A 111 -12.01 -6.37 6.18
N HIS A 112 -12.16 -6.83 7.42
CA HIS A 112 -12.20 -8.26 7.80
C HIS A 112 -11.01 -9.03 7.22
N GLY A 113 -9.85 -8.36 7.24
CA GLY A 113 -8.57 -8.83 6.69
C GLY A 113 -8.48 -8.87 5.16
N ASN A 114 -9.39 -8.28 4.39
CA ASN A 114 -9.28 -8.30 2.94
C ASN A 114 -7.94 -7.69 2.43
N VAL A 115 -7.03 -8.54 1.96
CA VAL A 115 -5.68 -8.18 1.48
C VAL A 115 -5.76 -7.27 0.26
N ARG A 116 -6.83 -7.36 -0.54
CA ARG A 116 -7.04 -6.43 -1.66
C ARG A 116 -7.25 -5.00 -1.18
N ALA A 117 -7.84 -4.79 -0.01
CA ALA A 117 -8.00 -3.45 0.56
C ALA A 117 -6.63 -2.83 0.86
N GLU A 118 -5.68 -3.62 1.35
CA GLU A 118 -4.30 -3.20 1.58
C GLU A 118 -3.59 -2.86 0.26
N MET A 119 -3.83 -3.63 -0.81
CA MET A 119 -3.31 -3.33 -2.15
C MET A 119 -3.86 -2.00 -2.70
N PHE A 120 -5.16 -1.72 -2.54
CA PHE A 120 -5.72 -0.42 -2.94
C PHE A 120 -5.23 0.73 -2.05
N PHE A 121 -4.95 0.46 -0.78
CA PHE A 121 -4.37 1.43 0.14
C PHE A 121 -2.94 1.82 -0.27
N SER A 122 -2.13 0.87 -0.76
CA SER A 122 -0.80 1.18 -1.30
C SER A 122 -0.87 2.10 -2.53
N LEU A 123 -1.86 1.89 -3.41
CA LEU A 123 -2.15 2.76 -4.55
C LEU A 123 -2.54 4.17 -4.11
N PHE A 124 -3.38 4.27 -3.08
CA PHE A 124 -3.77 5.55 -2.49
C PHE A 124 -2.57 6.33 -1.93
N ILE A 125 -1.70 5.66 -1.15
CA ILE A 125 -0.48 6.28 -0.61
C ILE A 125 0.45 6.74 -1.72
N CYS A 126 0.63 5.94 -2.78
CA CYS A 126 1.47 6.32 -3.91
C CYS A 126 0.90 7.53 -4.66
N ALA A 127 -0.42 7.61 -4.82
CA ALA A 127 -1.08 8.79 -5.41
C ALA A 127 -0.86 10.07 -4.56
N LEU A 128 -0.94 9.96 -3.23
CA LEU A 128 -0.60 11.07 -2.33
C LEU A 128 0.87 11.49 -2.47
N THR A 129 1.77 10.52 -2.60
CA THR A 129 3.20 10.79 -2.81
C THR A 129 3.43 11.55 -4.11
N SER A 130 2.76 11.14 -5.20
CA SER A 130 2.81 11.84 -6.49
C SER A 130 2.27 13.27 -6.41
N ALA A 131 1.17 13.49 -5.68
CA ALA A 131 0.62 14.83 -5.45
C ALA A 131 1.57 15.70 -4.63
N GLY A 132 2.19 15.14 -3.59
CA GLY A 132 3.20 15.82 -2.78
C GLY A 132 4.44 16.22 -3.60
N LEU A 133 4.90 15.34 -4.50
CA LEU A 133 5.99 15.65 -5.41
C LEU A 133 5.63 16.75 -6.41
N LEU A 134 4.41 16.77 -6.95
CA LEU A 134 3.95 17.88 -7.81
C LEU A 134 3.98 19.22 -7.05
N TYR A 135 3.52 19.22 -5.81
CA TYR A 135 3.56 20.40 -4.94
C TYR A 135 5.00 20.87 -4.73
N LEU A 136 5.92 19.95 -4.43
CA LEU A 136 7.33 20.26 -4.22
C LEU A 136 8.02 20.77 -5.49
N LEU A 137 7.72 20.16 -6.65
CA LEU A 137 8.20 20.60 -7.96
C LEU A 137 7.79 22.04 -8.24
N ARG A 138 6.52 22.40 -8.00
CA ARG A 138 6.02 23.77 -8.21
C ARG A 138 6.70 24.80 -7.31
N ARG A 139 7.07 24.42 -6.09
CA ARG A 139 7.78 25.34 -5.18
C ARG A 139 9.26 25.49 -5.51
N THR A 140 9.90 24.42 -5.96
CA THR A 140 11.36 24.36 -6.08
C THR A 140 11.84 24.76 -7.48
N VAL A 141 11.12 24.36 -8.52
CA VAL A 141 11.53 24.59 -9.91
C VAL A 141 10.80 25.82 -10.46
N ARG A 142 11.55 26.90 -10.66
CA ARG A 142 11.05 28.12 -11.32
C ARG A 142 11.08 27.96 -12.83
N THR A 143 10.07 27.29 -13.38
CA THR A 143 9.91 27.10 -14.83
C THR A 143 8.44 27.14 -15.24
N ASP A 144 8.17 27.21 -16.54
CA ASP A 144 6.81 27.18 -17.07
C ASP A 144 6.04 25.91 -16.70
N TRP A 145 4.73 26.06 -16.56
CA TRP A 145 3.80 24.99 -16.24
C TRP A 145 3.92 23.71 -17.09
N PRO A 146 4.08 23.78 -18.43
CA PRO A 146 4.23 22.58 -19.25
C PRO A 146 5.46 21.76 -18.89
N ARG A 147 6.56 22.41 -18.52
CA ARG A 147 7.81 21.71 -18.11
C ARG A 147 7.65 21.05 -16.75
N ILE A 148 6.95 21.69 -15.81
CA ILE A 148 6.60 21.08 -14.51
C ILE A 148 5.74 19.84 -14.72
N LEU A 149 4.73 19.92 -15.59
CA LEU A 149 3.88 18.77 -15.90
C LEU A 149 4.65 17.66 -16.60
N ALA A 150 5.58 17.97 -17.52
CA ALA A 150 6.43 16.97 -18.16
C ALA A 150 7.31 16.22 -17.15
N LEU A 151 7.95 16.94 -16.21
CA LEU A 151 8.73 16.33 -15.13
C LEU A 151 7.85 15.50 -14.19
N TRP A 152 6.66 15.98 -13.86
CA TRP A 152 5.71 15.24 -13.04
C TRP A 152 5.23 13.96 -13.73
N VAL A 153 4.94 14.00 -15.03
CA VAL A 153 4.61 12.81 -15.82
C VAL A 153 5.76 11.81 -15.78
N LEU A 154 7.01 12.26 -15.96
CA LEU A 154 8.19 11.39 -15.87
C LEU A 154 8.31 10.73 -14.49
N ILE A 155 8.06 11.47 -13.41
CA ILE A 155 8.01 10.92 -12.04
C ILE A 155 6.91 9.87 -11.90
N ASN A 156 5.70 10.13 -12.44
CA ASN A 156 4.60 9.17 -12.37
C ASN A 156 4.88 7.90 -13.16
N VAL A 157 5.58 7.99 -14.30
CA VAL A 157 6.02 6.81 -15.06
C VAL A 157 6.92 5.90 -14.22
N LEU A 158 7.78 6.47 -13.38
CA LEU A 158 8.64 5.70 -12.48
C LEU A 158 7.86 5.17 -11.27
N LEU A 159 6.98 5.98 -10.67
CA LEU A 159 6.20 5.61 -9.49
C LEU A 159 5.16 4.52 -9.80
N PHE A 160 4.40 4.67 -10.89
CA PHE A 160 3.36 3.74 -11.30
C PHE A 160 3.87 2.73 -12.33
N SER A 161 5.17 2.44 -12.32
CA SER A 161 5.75 1.53 -13.29
C SER A 161 5.19 0.11 -13.13
N PRO A 162 4.72 -0.53 -14.21
CA PRO A 162 4.17 -1.89 -14.17
C PRO A 162 5.24 -2.95 -13.89
N ILE A 163 6.53 -2.60 -14.00
CA ILE A 163 7.63 -3.51 -13.65
C ILE A 163 7.58 -3.89 -12.16
N GLN A 164 6.96 -3.04 -11.34
CA GLN A 164 6.74 -3.28 -9.92
C GLN A 164 5.42 -4.01 -9.65
N ALA A 165 4.82 -4.71 -10.64
CA ALA A 165 3.54 -5.41 -10.48
C ALA A 165 3.50 -6.32 -9.24
N GLU A 166 4.61 -6.97 -8.89
CA GLU A 166 4.73 -7.77 -7.66
C GLU A 166 4.51 -6.93 -6.39
N ASN A 167 5.09 -5.72 -6.33
CA ASN A 167 4.90 -4.79 -5.22
C ASN A 167 3.45 -4.29 -5.13
N TRP A 168 2.74 -4.20 -6.25
CA TRP A 168 1.34 -3.77 -6.29
C TRP A 168 0.37 -4.86 -5.84
N LEU A 169 0.73 -6.12 -6.07
CA LEU A 169 -0.06 -7.29 -5.70
C LEU A 169 0.26 -7.83 -4.30
N TRP A 170 1.21 -7.22 -3.59
CA TRP A 170 1.57 -7.60 -2.23
C TRP A 170 1.04 -6.55 -1.25
N GLY A 171 0.05 -6.95 -0.42
CA GLY A 171 -0.61 -6.06 0.54
C GLY A 171 0.39 -5.38 1.47
N PHE A 172 1.25 -6.16 2.13
CA PHE A 172 2.26 -5.71 3.08
C PHE A 172 3.24 -4.65 2.56
N GLN A 173 3.37 -4.52 1.23
CA GLN A 173 4.25 -3.54 0.60
C GLN A 173 3.80 -2.09 0.84
N PHE A 174 2.56 -1.85 1.31
CA PHE A 174 2.07 -0.52 1.67
C PHE A 174 3.01 0.21 2.65
N GLN A 175 3.76 -0.50 3.50
CA GLN A 175 4.71 0.09 4.44
C GLN A 175 5.89 0.79 3.77
N ILE A 176 6.34 0.29 2.61
CA ILE A 176 7.41 0.90 1.82
C ILE A 176 6.90 2.17 1.14
N PHE A 177 5.69 2.12 0.57
CA PHE A 177 5.04 3.30 0.02
C PHE A 177 4.76 4.36 1.08
N LEU A 178 4.39 3.94 2.30
CA LEU A 178 4.19 4.84 3.44
C LEU A 178 5.48 5.58 3.80
N SER A 179 6.62 4.88 3.81
CA SER A 179 7.93 5.49 4.06
C SER A 179 8.25 6.58 3.02
N ASN A 180 7.94 6.34 1.75
CA ASN A 180 8.09 7.35 0.70
C ASN A 180 7.21 8.59 0.94
N LEU A 181 5.95 8.39 1.33
CA LEU A 181 5.04 9.48 1.67
C LEU A 181 5.56 10.29 2.86
N CYS A 182 6.10 9.63 3.89
CA CYS A 182 6.70 10.30 5.04
C CYS A 182 7.88 11.19 4.65
N VAL A 183 8.78 10.71 3.78
CA VAL A 183 9.91 11.51 3.28
C VAL A 183 9.43 12.72 2.50
N VAL A 184 8.47 12.56 1.59
CA VAL A 184 7.90 13.70 0.84
C VAL A 184 7.19 14.67 1.79
N GLY A 185 6.45 14.16 2.77
CA GLY A 185 5.80 14.96 3.81
C GLY A 185 6.80 15.77 4.64
N ALA A 186 7.93 15.17 5.04
CA ALA A 186 9.00 15.83 5.76
C ALA A 186 9.63 16.97 4.92
N LEU A 187 9.88 16.73 3.62
CA LEU A 187 10.39 17.77 2.71
C LEU A 187 9.40 18.93 2.56
N ILE A 188 8.10 18.64 2.48
CA ILE A 188 7.04 19.66 2.44
C ILE A 188 7.01 20.44 3.76
N ALA A 189 7.10 19.77 4.91
CA ALA A 189 7.12 20.40 6.23
C ALA A 189 8.34 21.31 6.43
N ILE A 190 9.53 20.87 5.97
CA ILE A 190 10.76 21.67 6.02
C ILE A 190 10.64 22.89 5.12
N THR A 191 10.05 22.77 3.93
CA THR A 191 9.89 23.88 3.00
C THR A 191 8.69 24.79 3.34
N ALA A 192 7.78 24.34 4.21
CA ALA A 192 6.67 25.13 4.71
C ALA A 192 7.15 26.24 5.66
N ASN A 193 6.46 27.39 5.62
CA ASN A 193 6.79 28.56 6.42
C ASN A 193 6.21 28.45 7.84
N LEU A 194 6.52 27.35 8.53
CA LEU A 194 6.09 27.07 9.90
C LEU A 194 7.16 27.53 10.91
N ARG A 195 6.79 27.66 12.20
CA ARG A 195 7.78 27.91 13.27
C ARG A 195 8.82 26.80 13.30
N ALA A 196 10.10 27.14 13.48
CA ALA A 196 11.23 26.22 13.36
C ALA A 196 11.09 24.94 14.22
N GLY A 197 10.56 25.06 15.45
CA GLY A 197 10.32 23.89 16.31
C GLY A 197 9.26 22.92 15.76
N ILE A 198 8.20 23.43 15.13
CA ILE A 198 7.15 22.61 14.52
C ILE A 198 7.65 21.97 13.22
N ARG A 199 8.50 22.66 12.46
CA ARG A 199 9.13 22.13 11.24
C ARG A 199 10.01 20.93 11.53
N LEU A 200 10.85 21.03 12.55
CA LEU A 200 11.74 19.95 12.96
C LEU A 200 10.95 18.78 13.56
N ALA A 201 9.92 19.05 14.38
CA ALA A 201 9.10 18.01 14.97
C ALA A 201 8.25 17.23 13.94
N LEU A 202 7.83 17.85 12.83
CA LEU A 202 7.08 17.17 11.76
C LEU A 202 7.98 16.42 10.77
N ALA A 203 9.27 16.76 10.72
CA ALA A 203 10.24 16.13 9.81
C ALA A 203 11.05 15.00 10.47
N ALA A 204 11.09 14.97 11.82
CA ALA A 204 11.74 13.95 12.63
C ALA A 204 10.81 12.74 12.85
#